data_AF-A0A2J7ZXW0-F1
#
_entry.id   AF-A0A2J7ZXW0-F1
#
_cell.length_a   1.000
_cell.length_b   1.000
_cell.length_c   1.000
_cell.angle_alpha   90.00
_cell.angle_beta   90.00
_cell.angle_gamma   90.00
#
_symmetry.space_group_name_H-M   'P 1'
#
loop_
_entity.id
_entity.type
_entity.pdbx_description
1 polymer ?
#
loop_
_entity_poly.entity_id
_entity_poly.type
_entity_poly.pdbx_seq_one_letter_code
_entity_poly.pdbx_strand_id
1 'polypeptide(L)'
;MRWAILLAVILVVGHVVLELSRPDLLLVGTVTIDVVDDGSRPAGGAVSYAAAAARAYGIRACVVTVASADADLSVFDGHELHVVPAPSTLTFEHTYSWFGHQRKLRVTANPNVTLSRSHVPRHCQRARTIILGPLTQYELDAGSFLEYDGLLDQLLRGRQHIGLLAQGFQRRLAQDGRVLPLQSPTPQLLGGLGRRRRVTLFLSDVETEPWSEDWLGLVVRSSERVLITRGSLGATEYNETGVHAVNIVPVDVVRDTNGAGDVFATAYMLALARGLSDPGHHASWAASRAVMQVQACKPQCAGGQIEGHVPTWGFADRASAALRGIGHLTRGVLDLALRDGLAALLHMRALPPGTWGRVFAQAAGATAEGAVASAPMAAAEGAAS
;
A
#
# COMPACT_ATOMS: atom_id res chain seq x y z
N MET A 1 3.05 40.11 15.33
CA MET A 1 1.69 39.52 15.18
C MET A 1 1.25 39.36 13.72
N ARG A 2 1.30 40.41 12.86
CA ARG A 2 0.90 40.32 11.44
C ARG A 2 1.69 39.30 10.60
N TRP A 3 3.00 39.21 10.79
CA TRP A 3 3.87 38.26 10.07
C TRP A 3 3.61 36.79 10.42
N ALA A 4 3.30 36.50 11.69
CA ALA A 4 2.98 35.14 12.13
C ALA A 4 1.65 34.65 11.53
N ILE A 5 0.65 35.55 11.45
CA ILE A 5 -0.64 35.26 10.81
C ILE A 5 -0.45 35.02 9.30
N LEU A 6 0.33 35.88 8.63
CA LEU A 6 0.62 35.72 7.20
C LEU A 6 1.33 34.38 6.92
N LEU A 7 2.34 34.02 7.71
CA LEU A 7 3.05 32.75 7.58
C LEU A 7 2.11 31.55 7.80
N ALA A 8 1.25 31.62 8.82
CA ALA A 8 0.26 30.56 9.07
C ALA A 8 -0.72 30.38 7.90
N VAL A 9 -1.21 31.48 7.32
CA VAL A 9 -2.08 31.43 6.14
C VAL A 9 -1.36 30.81 4.94
N ILE A 10 -0.11 31.21 4.67
CA ILE A 10 0.70 30.65 3.58
C ILE A 10 0.88 29.14 3.75
N LEU A 11 1.20 28.69 4.97
CA LEU A 11 1.38 27.27 5.27
C LEU A 11 0.08 26.48 5.08
N VAL A 12 -1.06 27.00 5.53
CA VAL A 12 -2.37 26.36 5.35
C VAL A 12 -2.75 26.28 3.88
N VAL A 13 -2.62 27.39 3.13
CA VAL A 13 -2.92 27.42 1.69
C VAL A 13 -1.99 26.46 0.94
N GLY A 14 -0.69 26.49 1.23
CA GLY A 14 0.28 25.59 0.65
C GLY A 14 -0.06 24.12 0.92
N HIS A 15 -0.50 23.79 2.13
CA HIS A 15 -0.93 22.44 2.48
C HIS A 15 -2.23 22.02 1.77
N VAL A 16 -3.22 22.92 1.65
CA VAL A 16 -4.45 22.65 0.90
C VAL A 16 -4.15 22.38 -0.58
N VAL A 17 -3.30 23.21 -1.19
CA VAL A 17 -2.84 23.00 -2.58
C VAL A 17 -2.10 21.66 -2.71
N LEU A 18 -1.21 21.36 -1.76
CA LEU A 18 -0.48 20.11 -1.70
C LEU A 18 -1.42 18.90 -1.61
N GLU A 19 -2.48 18.97 -0.79
CA GLU A 19 -3.49 17.93 -0.69
C GLU A 19 -4.30 17.80 -1.98
N LEU A 20 -4.82 18.90 -2.53
CA LEU A 20 -5.59 18.87 -3.78
C LEU A 20 -4.79 18.33 -4.97
N SER A 21 -3.47 18.47 -4.96
CA SER A 21 -2.58 17.99 -6.01
C SER A 21 -2.16 16.51 -5.84
N ARG A 22 -2.60 15.82 -4.79
CA ARG A 22 -2.21 14.42 -4.57
C ARG A 22 -2.86 13.52 -5.62
N PRO A 23 -2.11 12.57 -6.22
CA PRO A 23 -2.70 11.53 -7.03
C PRO A 23 -3.75 10.75 -6.22
N ASP A 24 -4.86 10.39 -6.86
CA ASP A 24 -5.92 9.63 -6.18
C ASP A 24 -5.48 8.18 -5.92
N LEU A 25 -4.76 7.59 -6.88
CA LEU A 25 -4.42 6.17 -6.88
C LEU A 25 -3.00 5.90 -7.38
N LEU A 26 -2.27 5.06 -6.65
CA LEU A 26 -1.03 4.41 -7.05
C LEU A 26 -1.27 2.90 -7.14
N LEU A 27 -0.96 2.30 -8.28
CA LEU A 27 -0.98 0.87 -8.53
C LEU A 27 0.46 0.38 -8.69
N VAL A 28 0.86 -0.64 -7.92
CA VAL A 28 2.20 -1.22 -7.99
C VAL A 28 2.09 -2.73 -8.10
N GLY A 29 2.65 -3.30 -9.16
CA GLY A 29 2.67 -4.74 -9.39
C GLY A 29 3.15 -5.04 -10.80
N THR A 30 3.48 -6.29 -11.05
CA THR A 30 4.00 -6.72 -12.35
C THR A 30 2.84 -7.01 -13.31
N VAL A 31 2.90 -6.46 -14.52
CA VAL A 31 1.99 -6.85 -15.61
C VAL A 31 2.36 -8.25 -16.08
N THR A 32 1.36 -9.05 -16.41
CA THR A 32 1.60 -10.39 -16.94
C THR A 32 1.14 -10.55 -18.37
N ILE A 33 1.71 -11.55 -19.03
CA ILE A 33 1.13 -12.14 -20.22
C ILE A 33 0.44 -13.43 -19.77
N ASP A 34 -0.88 -13.49 -19.93
CA ASP A 34 -1.65 -14.69 -19.63
C ASP A 34 -1.83 -15.49 -20.92
N VAL A 35 -1.25 -16.68 -20.99
CA VAL A 35 -1.47 -17.62 -22.10
C VAL A 35 -2.71 -18.44 -21.79
N VAL A 36 -3.74 -18.32 -22.63
CA VAL A 36 -5.01 -19.04 -22.52
C VAL A 36 -5.14 -20.10 -23.62
N ASP A 37 -6.12 -21.01 -23.46
CA ASP A 37 -6.26 -22.22 -24.29
C ASP A 37 -6.46 -21.93 -25.79
N ASP A 38 -7.03 -20.78 -26.16
CA ASP A 38 -7.22 -20.38 -27.57
C ASP A 38 -5.95 -19.81 -28.23
N GLY A 39 -4.83 -19.78 -27.49
CA GLY A 39 -3.55 -19.25 -27.93
C GLY A 39 -3.43 -17.74 -27.84
N SER A 40 -4.50 -17.02 -27.44
CA SER A 40 -4.40 -15.58 -27.17
C SER A 40 -3.52 -15.31 -25.95
N ARG A 41 -2.92 -14.12 -25.95
CA ARG A 41 -1.93 -13.69 -24.95
C ARG A 41 -2.31 -12.33 -24.34
N PRO A 42 -3.52 -12.18 -23.78
CA PRO A 42 -3.95 -10.94 -23.15
C PRO A 42 -3.03 -10.53 -22.00
N ALA A 43 -3.01 -9.24 -21.72
CA ALA A 43 -2.42 -8.72 -20.49
C ALA A 43 -3.15 -9.32 -19.27
N GLY A 44 -2.43 -9.48 -18.18
CA GLY A 44 -2.96 -9.97 -16.92
C GLY A 44 -2.27 -9.33 -15.73
N GLY A 45 -2.42 -9.97 -14.58
CA GLY A 45 -1.83 -9.52 -13.33
C GLY A 45 -2.70 -8.50 -12.60
N ALA A 46 -2.55 -8.47 -11.28
CA ALA A 46 -3.41 -7.69 -10.39
C ALA A 46 -3.39 -6.20 -10.73
N VAL A 47 -2.23 -5.67 -11.12
CA VAL A 47 -2.05 -4.27 -11.52
C VAL A 47 -2.89 -3.90 -12.75
N SER A 48 -3.07 -4.83 -13.70
CA SER A 48 -3.79 -4.60 -14.95
C SER A 48 -5.31 -4.61 -14.73
N TYR A 49 -5.82 -5.53 -13.90
CA TYR A 49 -7.22 -5.50 -13.48
C TYR A 49 -7.55 -4.27 -12.63
N ALA A 50 -6.63 -3.87 -11.74
CA ALA A 50 -6.78 -2.65 -10.95
C ALA A 50 -6.80 -1.40 -11.84
N ALA A 51 -5.97 -1.34 -12.88
CA ALA A 51 -5.97 -0.26 -13.87
C ALA A 51 -7.29 -0.21 -14.65
N ALA A 52 -7.76 -1.34 -15.18
CA ALA A 52 -9.04 -1.42 -15.89
C ALA A 52 -10.21 -0.96 -14.99
N ALA A 53 -10.24 -1.39 -13.73
CA ALA A 53 -11.22 -0.92 -12.76
C ALA A 53 -11.09 0.59 -12.51
N ALA A 54 -9.89 1.10 -12.24
CA ALA A 54 -9.64 2.52 -11.99
C ALA A 54 -10.12 3.40 -13.16
N ARG A 55 -9.85 2.99 -14.40
CA ARG A 55 -10.34 3.65 -15.60
C ARG A 55 -11.87 3.69 -15.64
N ALA A 56 -12.55 2.58 -15.33
CA ALA A 56 -14.01 2.52 -15.29
C ALA A 56 -14.63 3.46 -14.24
N TYR A 57 -13.89 3.79 -13.17
CA TYR A 57 -14.27 4.81 -12.19
C TYR A 57 -13.88 6.26 -12.59
N GLY A 58 -13.29 6.46 -13.78
CA GLY A 58 -12.81 7.75 -14.24
C GLY A 58 -11.54 8.24 -13.54
N ILE A 59 -10.74 7.32 -12.97
CA ILE A 59 -9.54 7.66 -12.21
C ILE A 59 -8.30 7.49 -13.08
N ARG A 60 -7.49 8.54 -13.16
CA ARG A 60 -6.12 8.47 -13.70
C ARG A 60 -5.16 8.05 -12.59
N ALA A 61 -4.75 6.78 -12.59
CA ALA A 61 -3.78 6.25 -11.63
C ALA A 61 -2.32 6.55 -12.04
N CYS A 62 -1.44 6.61 -11.05
CA CYS A 62 -0.03 6.29 -11.25
C CYS A 62 0.12 4.76 -11.27
N VAL A 63 0.76 4.21 -12.30
CA VAL A 63 1.00 2.77 -12.43
C VAL A 63 2.51 2.53 -12.47
N VAL A 64 3.00 1.68 -11.57
CA VAL A 64 4.40 1.23 -11.56
C VAL A 64 4.43 -0.26 -11.79
N THR A 65 5.04 -0.67 -12.90
CA THR A 65 5.03 -2.07 -13.33
C THR A 65 6.37 -2.52 -13.89
N VAL A 66 6.56 -3.83 -14.01
CA VAL A 66 7.74 -4.46 -14.64
C VAL A 66 7.30 -5.08 -15.95
N ALA A 67 8.00 -4.76 -17.04
CA ALA A 67 7.71 -5.33 -18.35
C ALA A 67 8.96 -5.40 -19.23
N SER A 68 8.93 -6.30 -20.21
CA SER A 68 9.87 -6.30 -21.34
C SER A 68 9.49 -5.23 -22.38
N ALA A 69 10.44 -4.90 -23.26
CA ALA A 69 10.26 -3.85 -24.26
C ALA A 69 9.16 -4.16 -25.30
N ASP A 70 8.82 -5.43 -25.48
CA ASP A 70 7.83 -5.95 -26.42
C ASP A 70 6.45 -6.21 -25.80
N ALA A 71 6.26 -5.92 -24.51
CA ALA A 71 4.98 -6.13 -23.83
C ALA A 71 3.90 -5.17 -24.36
N ASP A 72 2.68 -5.69 -24.57
CA ASP A 72 1.51 -4.84 -24.80
C ASP A 72 1.06 -4.23 -23.46
N LEU A 73 1.11 -2.90 -23.39
CA LEU A 73 0.79 -2.10 -22.20
C LEU A 73 -0.46 -1.22 -22.39
N SER A 74 -1.24 -1.46 -23.46
CA SER A 74 -2.46 -0.69 -23.80
C SER A 74 -3.52 -0.70 -22.70
N VAL A 75 -3.51 -1.71 -21.82
CA VAL A 75 -4.37 -1.75 -20.62
C VAL A 75 -4.17 -0.53 -19.72
N PHE A 76 -3.00 0.10 -19.75
CA PHE A 76 -2.67 1.26 -18.94
C PHE A 76 -2.96 2.60 -19.64
N ASP A 77 -3.56 2.58 -20.84
CA ASP A 77 -3.90 3.81 -21.56
C ASP A 77 -4.81 4.71 -20.72
N GLY A 78 -4.43 5.98 -20.64
CA GLY A 78 -5.12 6.97 -19.80
C GLY A 78 -4.55 7.11 -18.38
N HIS A 79 -3.66 6.22 -17.96
CA HIS A 79 -2.91 6.33 -16.71
C HIS A 79 -1.54 6.99 -16.89
N GLU A 80 -0.90 7.35 -15.78
CA GLU A 80 0.51 7.72 -15.75
C GLU A 80 1.34 6.45 -15.51
N LEU A 81 1.94 5.91 -16.57
CA LEU A 81 2.66 4.63 -16.53
C LEU A 81 4.16 4.84 -16.33
N HIS A 82 4.73 4.12 -15.36
CA HIS A 82 6.15 4.01 -15.12
C HIS A 82 6.58 2.55 -15.19
N VAL A 83 7.36 2.21 -16.22
CA VAL A 83 7.83 0.85 -16.47
C VAL A 83 9.25 0.70 -15.94
N VAL A 84 9.45 -0.28 -15.07
CA VAL A 84 10.77 -0.79 -14.69
C VAL A 84 11.14 -1.86 -15.74
N PRO A 85 12.16 -1.62 -16.58
CA PRO A 85 12.48 -2.53 -17.68
C PRO A 85 13.03 -3.86 -17.16
N ALA A 86 12.63 -4.96 -17.80
CA ALA A 86 13.10 -6.30 -17.52
C ALA A 86 13.39 -7.08 -18.83
N PRO A 87 14.24 -8.12 -18.79
CA PRO A 87 14.52 -8.93 -19.98
C PRO A 87 13.34 -9.76 -20.47
N SER A 88 12.35 -10.01 -19.61
CA SER A 88 11.13 -10.75 -19.95
C SER A 88 9.95 -10.21 -19.14
N THR A 89 8.73 -10.41 -19.65
CA THR A 89 7.50 -10.13 -18.91
C THR A 89 7.04 -11.39 -18.17
N LEU A 90 6.55 -11.23 -16.94
CA LEU A 90 6.03 -12.33 -16.14
C LEU A 90 4.91 -13.04 -16.91
N THR A 91 5.05 -14.33 -17.18
CA THR A 91 4.11 -15.06 -18.03
C THR A 91 3.47 -16.20 -17.24
N PHE A 92 2.13 -16.18 -17.18
CA PHE A 92 1.33 -17.27 -16.62
C PHE A 92 0.66 -18.04 -17.74
N GLU A 93 0.83 -19.35 -17.71
CA GLU A 93 0.10 -20.27 -18.56
C GLU A 93 -1.05 -20.89 -17.75
N HIS A 94 -2.26 -20.76 -18.27
CA HIS A 94 -3.43 -21.41 -17.73
C HIS A 94 -3.66 -22.71 -18.49
N THR A 95 -3.69 -23.84 -17.78
CA THR A 95 -4.15 -25.10 -18.38
C THR A 95 -5.44 -25.52 -17.67
N TYR A 96 -6.52 -25.65 -18.42
CA TYR A 96 -7.78 -26.21 -17.93
C TYR A 96 -7.81 -27.72 -18.25
N SER A 97 -7.87 -28.60 -17.25
CA SER A 97 -8.06 -30.04 -17.52
C SER A 97 -9.55 -30.36 -17.70
N TRP A 98 -9.92 -30.92 -18.86
CA TRP A 98 -11.30 -31.27 -19.24
C TRP A 98 -12.04 -32.19 -18.25
N PHE A 99 -11.30 -32.97 -17.43
CA PHE A 99 -11.86 -33.92 -16.46
C PHE A 99 -11.77 -33.51 -14.99
N GLY A 100 -11.32 -32.30 -14.70
CA GLY A 100 -11.25 -31.82 -13.33
C GLY A 100 -11.21 -30.32 -13.33
N HIS A 101 -12.15 -29.70 -12.60
CA HIS A 101 -12.31 -28.25 -12.42
C HIS A 101 -11.09 -27.54 -11.78
N GLN A 102 -9.88 -28.05 -11.96
CA GLN A 102 -8.64 -27.51 -11.43
C GLN A 102 -7.92 -26.72 -12.52
N ARG A 103 -7.97 -25.39 -12.38
CA ARG A 103 -7.11 -24.46 -13.10
C ARG A 103 -5.67 -24.72 -12.65
N LYS A 104 -4.81 -25.16 -13.57
CA LYS A 104 -3.37 -25.26 -13.32
C LYS A 104 -2.71 -23.97 -13.81
N LEU A 105 -2.07 -23.26 -12.89
CA LEU A 105 -1.27 -22.09 -13.16
C LEU A 105 0.20 -22.48 -13.19
N ARG A 106 0.88 -22.16 -14.29
CA ARG A 106 2.33 -22.34 -14.43
C ARG A 106 2.99 -21.02 -14.79
N VAL A 107 4.05 -20.67 -14.07
CA VAL A 107 4.93 -19.55 -14.45
C VAL A 107 5.94 -20.04 -15.47
N THR A 108 5.99 -19.42 -16.64
CA THR A 108 6.90 -19.81 -17.74
C THR A 108 8.02 -18.79 -17.98
N ALA A 109 7.83 -17.54 -17.55
CA ALA A 109 8.87 -16.51 -17.52
C ALA A 109 8.71 -15.66 -16.27
N ASN A 110 9.81 -15.30 -15.60
CA ASN A 110 9.82 -14.41 -14.45
C ASN A 110 10.89 -13.32 -14.64
N PRO A 111 10.54 -12.03 -14.52
CA PRO A 111 11.48 -10.92 -14.74
C PRO A 111 12.60 -10.86 -13.68
N ASN A 112 12.43 -11.52 -12.53
CA ASN A 112 13.35 -11.48 -11.39
C ASN A 112 13.66 -10.04 -10.92
N VAL A 113 12.64 -9.19 -10.93
CA VAL A 113 12.69 -7.80 -10.43
C VAL A 113 11.79 -7.70 -9.21
N THR A 114 12.32 -7.16 -8.12
CA THR A 114 11.55 -6.83 -6.92
C THR A 114 11.20 -5.35 -6.95
N LEU A 115 9.93 -5.03 -7.24
CA LEU A 115 9.40 -3.69 -7.11
C LEU A 115 9.44 -3.25 -5.65
N SER A 116 9.79 -2.00 -5.44
CA SER A 116 9.86 -1.38 -4.11
C SER A 116 9.51 0.09 -4.24
N ARG A 117 9.37 0.78 -3.11
CA ARG A 117 9.06 2.20 -3.08
C ARG A 117 10.03 3.08 -3.88
N SER A 118 11.32 2.71 -3.97
CA SER A 118 12.32 3.49 -4.69
C SER A 118 12.05 3.57 -6.20
N HIS A 119 11.32 2.60 -6.75
CA HIS A 119 10.90 2.58 -8.15
C HIS A 119 9.71 3.51 -8.43
N VAL A 120 9.08 4.09 -7.41
CA VAL A 120 7.90 4.94 -7.59
C VAL A 120 8.30 6.41 -7.73
N PRO A 121 7.83 7.13 -8.77
CA PRO A 121 8.02 8.57 -8.89
C PRO A 121 7.59 9.34 -7.63
N ARG A 122 8.35 10.39 -7.28
CA ARG A 122 8.16 11.11 -6.00
C ARG A 122 6.77 11.72 -5.81
N HIS A 123 6.10 12.17 -6.86
CA HIS A 123 4.73 12.69 -6.75
C HIS A 123 3.71 11.56 -6.59
N CYS A 124 3.88 10.43 -7.28
CA CYS A 124 3.05 9.23 -7.15
C CYS A 124 3.14 8.59 -5.77
N GLN A 125 4.30 8.69 -5.10
CA GLN A 125 4.49 8.24 -3.72
C GLN A 125 3.53 8.88 -2.69
N ARG A 126 2.92 10.02 -3.03
CA ARG A 126 1.95 10.75 -2.20
C ARG A 126 0.49 10.36 -2.49
N ALA A 127 0.25 9.34 -3.33
CA ALA A 127 -1.12 8.95 -3.69
C ALA A 127 -2.00 8.71 -2.45
N ARG A 128 -3.29 9.05 -2.53
CA ARG A 128 -4.24 8.87 -1.41
C ARG A 128 -4.50 7.40 -1.12
N THR A 129 -4.57 6.60 -2.19
CA THR A 129 -4.75 5.16 -2.13
C THR A 129 -3.60 4.49 -2.85
N ILE A 130 -3.04 3.46 -2.24
CA ILE A 130 -1.98 2.62 -2.81
C ILE A 130 -2.52 1.19 -2.87
N ILE A 131 -2.42 0.56 -4.04
CA ILE A 131 -2.74 -0.85 -4.24
C ILE A 131 -1.47 -1.58 -4.64
N LEU A 132 -1.08 -2.55 -3.82
CA LEU A 132 0.07 -3.42 -4.04
C LEU A 132 -0.46 -4.78 -4.48
N GLY A 133 -0.09 -5.21 -5.69
CA GLY A 133 -0.57 -6.43 -6.32
C GLY A 133 0.55 -7.41 -6.66
N PRO A 134 1.21 -8.04 -5.66
CA PRO A 134 2.16 -9.11 -5.91
C PRO A 134 1.46 -10.35 -6.49
N LEU A 135 2.11 -10.98 -7.46
CA LEU A 135 1.71 -12.22 -8.14
C LEU A 135 2.61 -13.40 -7.79
N THR A 136 3.79 -13.14 -7.23
CA THR A 136 4.76 -14.12 -6.71
C THR A 136 5.40 -13.58 -5.42
N GLN A 137 6.14 -14.43 -4.68
CA GLN A 137 6.71 -14.05 -3.38
C GLN A 137 7.72 -12.90 -3.45
N TYR A 138 8.55 -12.84 -4.49
CA TYR A 138 9.73 -11.98 -4.51
C TYR A 138 9.63 -10.80 -5.49
N GLU A 139 8.48 -10.58 -6.12
CA GLU A 139 8.34 -9.50 -7.11
C GLU A 139 8.02 -8.13 -6.51
N LEU A 140 7.67 -8.06 -5.22
CA LEU A 140 7.28 -6.81 -4.58
C LEU A 140 7.68 -6.80 -3.12
N ASP A 141 8.45 -5.79 -2.72
CA ASP A 141 8.72 -5.45 -1.34
C ASP A 141 7.62 -4.52 -0.82
N ALA A 142 6.55 -5.13 -0.29
CA ALA A 142 5.43 -4.39 0.30
C ALA A 142 5.86 -3.60 1.55
N GLY A 143 6.87 -4.08 2.30
CA GLY A 143 7.38 -3.43 3.50
C GLY A 143 7.89 -2.02 3.22
N SER A 144 8.59 -1.83 2.10
CA SER A 144 9.10 -0.51 1.67
C SER A 144 8.02 0.57 1.53
N PHE A 145 6.75 0.21 1.36
CA PHE A 145 5.64 1.16 1.25
C PHE A 145 5.04 1.58 2.60
N LEU A 146 5.37 0.86 3.66
CA LEU A 146 4.80 1.02 5.00
C LEU A 146 5.71 1.81 5.95
N GLU A 147 6.99 1.93 5.60
CA GLU A 147 7.96 2.69 6.37
C GLU A 147 7.76 4.19 6.13
N TYR A 148 7.63 4.93 7.24
CA TYR A 148 7.48 6.39 7.25
C TYR A 148 8.81 6.99 7.67
N ASP A 149 9.41 7.79 6.80
CA ASP A 149 10.69 8.44 7.07
C ASP A 149 10.45 9.75 7.85
N GLY A 150 10.04 9.62 9.12
CA GLY A 150 9.92 10.73 10.05
C GLY A 150 8.68 11.63 9.89
N LEU A 151 8.61 12.66 10.74
CA LEU A 151 7.46 13.57 10.86
C LEU A 151 7.17 14.33 9.56
N LEU A 152 8.22 14.80 8.87
CA LEU A 152 8.07 15.57 7.63
C LEU A 152 7.41 14.74 6.53
N ASP A 153 7.81 13.47 6.40
CA ASP A 153 7.27 12.56 5.41
C ASP A 153 5.79 12.23 5.68
N GLN A 154 5.43 12.09 6.96
CA GLN A 154 4.05 11.91 7.38
C GLN A 154 3.20 13.17 7.11
N LEU A 155 3.74 14.38 7.31
CA LEU A 155 3.05 15.64 7.00
C LEU A 155 2.83 15.83 5.48
N LEU A 156 3.82 15.48 4.66
CA LEU A 156 3.76 15.64 3.20
C LEU A 156 2.89 14.59 2.50
N ARG A 157 2.83 13.37 3.06
CA ARG A 157 2.07 12.24 2.49
C ARG A 157 0.67 12.11 3.06
N GLY A 158 0.39 12.72 4.21
CA GLY A 158 -0.89 12.57 4.90
C GLY A 158 -1.25 11.11 5.20
N ARG A 159 -2.53 10.85 5.51
CA ARG A 159 -3.04 9.47 5.61
C ARG A 159 -3.16 8.87 4.20
N GLN A 160 -2.68 7.65 4.04
CA GLN A 160 -2.82 6.84 2.82
C GLN A 160 -3.61 5.57 3.16
N HIS A 161 -4.49 5.14 2.26
CA HIS A 161 -5.12 3.83 2.33
C HIS A 161 -4.24 2.84 1.56
N ILE A 162 -3.73 1.82 2.23
CA ILE A 162 -2.82 0.84 1.62
C ILE A 162 -3.55 -0.49 1.52
N GLY A 163 -3.84 -0.89 0.29
CA GLY A 163 -4.43 -2.19 -0.06
C GLY A 163 -3.34 -3.14 -0.50
N LEU A 164 -3.29 -4.33 0.09
CA LEU A 164 -2.35 -5.39 -0.29
C LEU A 164 -3.13 -6.61 -0.78
N LEU A 165 -3.05 -6.89 -2.08
CA LEU A 165 -3.62 -8.06 -2.72
C LEU A 165 -2.63 -9.22 -2.56
N ALA A 166 -2.60 -9.82 -1.36
CA ALA A 166 -1.50 -10.67 -0.91
C ALA A 166 -1.49 -12.09 -1.49
N GLN A 167 -2.43 -12.43 -2.38
CA GLN A 167 -2.55 -13.78 -2.93
C GLN A 167 -1.23 -14.27 -3.57
N GLY A 168 -0.52 -13.40 -4.30
CA GLY A 168 0.76 -13.76 -4.92
C GLY A 168 1.88 -14.08 -3.93
N PHE A 169 1.88 -13.47 -2.73
CA PHE A 169 2.82 -13.82 -1.67
C PHE A 169 2.58 -15.20 -1.09
N GLN A 170 1.41 -15.80 -1.31
CA GLN A 170 1.07 -17.14 -0.83
C GLN A 170 1.23 -18.21 -1.91
N ARG A 171 1.91 -17.90 -3.01
CA ARG A 171 2.21 -18.84 -4.09
C ARG A 171 3.62 -19.39 -3.96
N ARG A 172 3.75 -20.71 -3.83
CA ARG A 172 5.04 -21.39 -4.00
C ARG A 172 5.16 -21.86 -5.44
N LEU A 173 6.26 -21.53 -6.11
CA LEU A 173 6.57 -22.07 -7.42
C LEU A 173 7.30 -23.40 -7.25
N ALA A 174 6.73 -24.48 -7.79
CA ALA A 174 7.42 -25.76 -7.94
C ALA A 174 8.53 -25.65 -9.00
N GLN A 175 9.40 -26.66 -9.08
CA GLN A 175 10.49 -26.69 -10.07
C GLN A 175 10.00 -26.62 -11.52
N ASP A 176 8.80 -27.13 -11.79
CA ASP A 176 8.16 -27.08 -13.10
C ASP A 176 7.30 -25.81 -13.31
N GLY A 177 7.43 -24.83 -12.42
CA GLY A 177 6.70 -23.56 -12.47
C GLY A 177 5.26 -23.63 -11.96
N ARG A 178 4.76 -24.79 -11.50
CA ARG A 178 3.41 -24.90 -10.94
C ARG A 178 3.25 -24.07 -9.68
N VAL A 179 2.12 -23.39 -9.56
CA VAL A 179 1.73 -22.66 -8.36
C VAL A 179 1.11 -23.61 -7.34
N LEU A 180 1.68 -23.65 -6.14
CA LEU A 180 1.23 -24.49 -5.02
C LEU A 180 0.85 -23.63 -3.81
N PRO A 181 -0.16 -24.03 -3.03
CA PRO A 181 -0.54 -23.34 -1.80
C PRO A 181 0.52 -23.53 -0.69
N LEU A 182 0.44 -22.67 0.32
CA LEU A 182 1.32 -22.67 1.50
C LEU A 182 0.51 -22.88 2.78
N GLN A 183 1.10 -23.59 3.73
CA GLN A 183 0.48 -23.95 5.01
C GLN A 183 0.54 -22.81 6.05
N SER A 184 1.31 -21.77 5.77
CA SER A 184 1.46 -20.60 6.65
C SER A 184 1.69 -19.33 5.84
N PRO A 185 1.42 -18.14 6.43
CA PRO A 185 1.78 -16.87 5.83
C PRO A 185 3.29 -16.77 5.57
N THR A 186 3.68 -16.29 4.40
CA THR A 186 5.09 -16.07 4.08
C THR A 186 5.70 -14.89 4.84
N PRO A 187 7.03 -14.85 4.99
CA PRO A 187 7.72 -13.68 5.53
C PRO A 187 7.40 -12.39 4.76
N GLN A 188 7.18 -12.46 3.45
CA GLN A 188 6.84 -11.32 2.61
C GLN A 188 5.44 -10.79 2.90
N LEU A 189 4.46 -11.68 3.08
CA LEU A 189 3.13 -11.28 3.54
C LEU A 189 3.21 -10.61 4.91
N LEU A 190 3.88 -11.24 5.88
CA LEU A 190 3.99 -10.70 7.25
C LEU A 190 4.74 -9.36 7.28
N GLY A 191 5.82 -9.22 6.51
CA GLY A 191 6.54 -7.96 6.34
C GLY A 191 5.65 -6.87 5.72
N GLY A 192 4.81 -7.27 4.76
CA GLY A 192 3.81 -6.42 4.11
C GLY A 192 2.61 -6.01 4.98
N LEU A 193 2.49 -6.47 6.22
CA LEU A 193 1.51 -5.95 7.19
C LEU A 193 2.06 -4.75 7.96
N GLY A 194 3.39 -4.66 8.06
CA GLY A 194 4.09 -3.62 8.81
C GLY A 194 3.78 -3.63 10.31
N ARG A 195 4.25 -2.61 11.03
CA ARG A 195 4.13 -2.54 12.50
C ARG A 195 2.87 -1.82 13.01
N ARG A 196 2.15 -1.11 12.15
CA ARG A 196 1.15 -0.10 12.56
C ARG A 196 -0.31 -0.47 12.23
N ARG A 197 -0.61 -1.71 11.81
CA ARG A 197 -1.97 -2.18 11.45
C ARG A 197 -2.70 -1.18 10.53
N ARG A 198 -2.07 -0.82 9.39
CA ARG A 198 -2.60 0.19 8.44
C ARG A 198 -2.97 -0.37 7.06
N VAL A 199 -2.85 -1.68 6.92
CA VAL A 199 -3.02 -2.38 5.65
C VAL A 199 -4.42 -2.98 5.61
N THR A 200 -5.12 -2.75 4.51
CA THR A 200 -6.31 -3.51 4.13
C THR A 200 -5.81 -4.68 3.28
N LEU A 201 -5.85 -5.87 3.85
CA LEU A 201 -5.31 -7.09 3.25
C LEU A 201 -6.40 -7.83 2.49
N PHE A 202 -6.10 -8.32 1.29
CA PHE A 202 -7.00 -9.14 0.48
C PHE A 202 -6.37 -10.51 0.20
N LEU A 203 -7.13 -11.56 0.50
CA LEU A 203 -6.81 -12.97 0.27
C LEU A 203 -8.05 -13.70 -0.27
N SER A 204 -7.89 -14.96 -0.67
CA SER A 204 -9.02 -15.88 -0.86
C SER A 204 -8.96 -17.06 0.11
N ASP A 205 -10.08 -17.76 0.22
CA ASP A 205 -10.15 -19.05 0.91
C ASP A 205 -9.09 -20.04 0.43
N VAL A 206 -8.77 -20.07 -0.86
CA VAL A 206 -7.71 -20.93 -1.40
C VAL A 206 -6.36 -20.73 -0.69
N GLU A 207 -6.01 -19.48 -0.37
CA GLU A 207 -4.76 -19.19 0.35
C GLU A 207 -4.87 -19.44 1.86
N THR A 208 -6.05 -19.25 2.45
CA THR A 208 -6.23 -19.23 3.91
C THR A 208 -6.75 -20.54 4.50
N GLU A 209 -7.43 -21.38 3.72
CA GLU A 209 -7.95 -22.68 4.17
C GLU A 209 -6.85 -23.61 4.73
N PRO A 210 -5.61 -23.64 4.18
CA PRO A 210 -4.55 -24.45 4.76
C PRO A 210 -3.95 -23.88 6.07
N TRP A 211 -4.33 -22.68 6.49
CA TRP A 211 -3.75 -22.04 7.67
C TRP A 211 -4.41 -22.53 8.96
N SER A 212 -3.63 -22.61 10.04
CA SER A 212 -4.19 -22.74 11.37
C SER A 212 -4.95 -21.46 11.79
N GLU A 213 -5.88 -21.61 12.74
CA GLU A 213 -6.59 -20.47 13.34
C GLU A 213 -5.63 -19.44 13.95
N ASP A 214 -4.49 -19.89 14.49
CA ASP A 214 -3.46 -19.01 15.03
C ASP A 214 -2.85 -18.08 13.98
N TRP A 215 -2.57 -18.61 12.77
CA TRP A 215 -2.04 -17.82 11.67
C TRP A 215 -3.06 -16.83 11.15
N LEU A 216 -4.30 -17.27 10.95
CA LEU A 216 -5.38 -16.38 10.55
C LEU A 216 -5.59 -15.29 11.59
N GLY A 217 -5.63 -15.66 12.87
CA GLY A 217 -5.75 -14.72 13.99
C GLY A 217 -4.58 -13.73 14.05
N LEU A 218 -3.35 -14.16 13.77
CA LEU A 218 -2.20 -13.27 13.70
C LEU A 218 -2.36 -12.24 12.57
N VAL A 219 -2.76 -12.68 11.37
CA VAL A 219 -2.91 -11.82 10.20
C VAL A 219 -4.05 -10.82 10.39
N VAL A 220 -5.20 -11.28 10.91
CA VAL A 220 -6.35 -10.43 11.26
C VAL A 220 -5.96 -9.39 12.29
N ARG A 221 -5.27 -9.79 13.37
CA ARG A 221 -4.78 -8.83 14.37
C ARG A 221 -3.74 -7.90 13.77
N SER A 222 -2.90 -8.29 12.82
CA SER A 222 -1.82 -7.43 12.33
C SER A 222 -2.23 -6.44 11.24
N SER A 223 -3.49 -6.48 10.78
CA SER A 223 -4.01 -5.67 9.67
C SER A 223 -5.04 -4.63 10.16
N GLU A 224 -5.28 -3.58 9.36
CA GLU A 224 -6.41 -2.65 9.61
C GLU A 224 -7.73 -3.36 9.29
N ARG A 225 -7.75 -4.08 8.17
CA ARG A 225 -8.85 -4.90 7.68
C ARG A 225 -8.30 -6.12 6.96
N VAL A 226 -9.01 -7.24 6.99
CA VAL A 226 -8.71 -8.42 6.17
C VAL A 226 -9.98 -8.83 5.42
N LEU A 227 -9.88 -8.98 4.12
CA LEU A 227 -10.95 -9.49 3.28
C LEU A 227 -10.54 -10.84 2.70
N ILE A 228 -11.34 -11.86 2.98
CA ILE A 228 -11.16 -13.22 2.45
C ILE A 228 -12.30 -13.48 1.47
N THR A 229 -11.96 -13.48 0.18
CA THR A 229 -12.90 -13.77 -0.91
C THR A 229 -13.13 -15.28 -1.04
N ARG A 230 -14.36 -15.67 -1.39
CA ARG A 230 -14.81 -17.08 -1.49
C ARG A 230 -15.58 -17.32 -2.79
N GLY A 231 -15.10 -16.71 -3.88
CA GLY A 231 -15.75 -16.78 -5.20
C GLY A 231 -17.24 -16.43 -5.14
N SER A 232 -18.09 -17.36 -5.57
CA SER A 232 -19.55 -17.21 -5.59
C SER A 232 -20.21 -17.17 -4.20
N LEU A 233 -19.46 -17.43 -3.12
CA LEU A 233 -19.95 -17.29 -1.74
C LEU A 233 -19.70 -15.90 -1.16
N GLY A 234 -19.15 -14.96 -1.94
CA GLY A 234 -18.91 -13.58 -1.53
C GLY A 234 -17.57 -13.42 -0.82
N ALA A 235 -17.53 -12.64 0.26
CA ALA A 235 -16.32 -12.46 1.06
C ALA A 235 -16.64 -12.37 2.56
N THR A 236 -15.62 -12.55 3.38
CA THR A 236 -15.66 -12.23 4.81
C THR A 236 -14.72 -11.07 5.07
N GLU A 237 -15.21 -10.01 5.70
CA GLU A 237 -14.41 -8.89 6.18
C GLU A 237 -14.18 -9.02 7.68
N TYR A 238 -12.91 -8.91 8.09
CA TYR A 238 -12.50 -8.73 9.47
C TYR A 238 -12.01 -7.29 9.64
N ASN A 239 -12.62 -6.54 10.54
CA ASN A 239 -12.23 -5.16 10.84
C ASN A 239 -12.41 -4.87 12.34
N GLU A 240 -12.23 -3.60 12.74
CA GLU A 240 -12.35 -3.19 14.14
C GLU A 240 -13.75 -3.39 14.76
N THR A 241 -14.80 -3.45 13.93
CA THR A 241 -16.18 -3.64 14.40
C THR A 241 -16.61 -5.11 14.44
N GLY A 242 -15.77 -6.03 13.95
CA GLY A 242 -15.98 -7.47 14.04
C GLY A 242 -15.83 -8.18 12.70
N VAL A 243 -16.63 -9.24 12.53
CA VAL A 243 -16.65 -10.09 11.33
C VAL A 243 -17.94 -9.83 10.56
N HIS A 244 -17.81 -9.49 9.28
CA HIS A 244 -18.93 -9.12 8.42
C HIS A 244 -18.95 -9.96 7.16
N ALA A 245 -20.13 -10.40 6.74
CA ALA A 245 -20.31 -11.07 5.47
C ALA A 245 -20.53 -10.03 4.36
N VAL A 246 -19.82 -10.19 3.25
CA VAL A 246 -20.05 -9.44 2.01
C VAL A 246 -20.73 -10.37 1.01
N ASN A 247 -22.01 -10.11 0.76
CA ASN A 247 -22.81 -10.92 -0.15
C ASN A 247 -22.44 -10.64 -1.61
N ILE A 248 -22.58 -11.65 -2.46
CA ILE A 248 -22.44 -11.47 -3.91
C ILE A 248 -23.56 -10.60 -4.48
N VAL A 249 -23.24 -9.85 -5.53
CA VAL A 249 -24.26 -9.32 -6.43
C VAL A 249 -24.44 -10.33 -7.58
N PRO A 250 -25.59 -10.97 -7.75
CA PRO A 250 -25.76 -11.97 -8.79
C PRO A 250 -25.71 -11.35 -10.20
N VAL A 251 -25.26 -12.15 -11.17
CA VAL A 251 -25.27 -11.85 -12.60
C VAL A 251 -25.78 -13.06 -13.37
N ASP A 252 -26.38 -12.80 -14.53
CA ASP A 252 -27.05 -13.84 -15.31
C ASP A 252 -26.06 -14.83 -15.96
N VAL A 253 -24.84 -14.35 -16.28
CA VAL A 253 -23.84 -15.15 -16.98
C VAL A 253 -22.45 -14.90 -16.39
N VAL A 254 -21.81 -15.97 -15.92
CA VAL A 254 -20.39 -15.97 -15.55
C VAL A 254 -19.60 -16.53 -16.73
N ARG A 255 -18.63 -15.76 -17.25
CA ARG A 255 -17.81 -16.13 -18.41
C ARG A 255 -16.36 -16.40 -18.03
N ASP A 256 -15.74 -15.50 -17.26
CA ASP A 256 -14.37 -15.67 -16.78
C ASP A 256 -14.22 -15.06 -15.39
N THR A 257 -13.77 -15.86 -14.41
CA THR A 257 -13.55 -15.41 -13.04
C THR A 257 -12.16 -14.79 -12.80
N ASN A 258 -11.28 -14.79 -13.82
CA ASN A 258 -9.95 -14.19 -13.70
C ASN A 258 -10.02 -12.70 -13.34
N GLY A 259 -9.23 -12.30 -12.36
CA GLY A 259 -9.14 -10.91 -11.91
C GLY A 259 -10.36 -10.39 -11.15
N ALA A 260 -11.39 -11.21 -10.90
CA ALA A 260 -12.55 -10.80 -10.10
C ALA A 260 -12.16 -10.34 -8.68
N GLY A 261 -11.20 -11.05 -8.07
CA GLY A 261 -10.62 -10.67 -6.77
C GLY A 261 -9.82 -9.36 -6.83
N ASP A 262 -9.09 -9.12 -7.92
CA ASP A 262 -8.31 -7.89 -8.11
C ASP A 262 -9.23 -6.67 -8.33
N VAL A 263 -10.30 -6.85 -9.12
CA VAL A 263 -11.36 -5.84 -9.30
C VAL A 263 -12.10 -5.59 -7.99
N PHE A 264 -12.47 -6.66 -7.25
CA PHE A 264 -13.09 -6.55 -5.93
C PHE A 264 -12.22 -5.69 -5.00
N ALA A 265 -10.95 -6.06 -4.84
CA ALA A 265 -10.04 -5.36 -3.96
C ALA A 265 -9.85 -3.89 -4.36
N THR A 266 -9.72 -3.64 -5.66
CA THR A 266 -9.61 -2.27 -6.19
C THR A 266 -10.85 -1.46 -5.89
N ALA A 267 -12.04 -1.97 -6.25
CA ALA A 267 -13.30 -1.30 -5.99
C ALA A 267 -13.55 -1.07 -4.49
N TYR A 268 -13.17 -2.01 -3.63
CA TYR A 268 -13.23 -1.87 -2.18
C TYR A 268 -12.36 -0.71 -1.69
N MET A 269 -11.09 -0.68 -2.09
CA MET A 269 -10.15 0.38 -1.69
C MET A 269 -10.60 1.76 -2.17
N LEU A 270 -11.15 1.83 -3.39
CA LEU A 270 -11.72 3.04 -3.96
C LEU A 270 -12.97 3.51 -3.20
N ALA A 271 -13.88 2.60 -2.86
CA ALA A 271 -15.07 2.90 -2.05
C ALA A 271 -14.69 3.35 -0.63
N LEU A 272 -13.74 2.67 0.00
CA LEU A 272 -13.22 3.00 1.33
C LEU A 272 -12.60 4.41 1.34
N ALA A 273 -11.78 4.75 0.36
CA ALA A 273 -11.15 6.07 0.26
C ALA A 273 -12.16 7.21 0.07
N ARG A 274 -13.30 6.93 -0.59
CA ARG A 274 -14.42 7.87 -0.70
C ARG A 274 -15.22 8.02 0.60
N GLY A 275 -15.11 7.07 1.51
CA GLY A 275 -15.93 7.02 2.73
C GLY A 275 -17.35 6.53 2.46
N LEU A 276 -17.53 5.63 1.48
CA LEU A 276 -18.82 4.95 1.30
C LEU A 276 -19.13 4.10 2.54
N SER A 277 -20.40 4.04 2.93
CA SER A 277 -20.85 3.30 4.11
C SER A 277 -20.73 1.78 3.97
N ASP A 278 -20.83 1.27 2.75
CA ASP A 278 -20.73 -0.16 2.44
C ASP A 278 -19.75 -0.39 1.27
N PRO A 279 -18.43 -0.38 1.55
CA PRO A 279 -17.42 -0.66 0.53
C PRO A 279 -17.48 -2.12 0.04
N GLY A 280 -17.94 -3.05 0.88
CA GLY A 280 -18.06 -4.47 0.54
C GLY A 280 -19.09 -4.71 -0.56
N HIS A 281 -20.29 -4.17 -0.43
CA HIS A 281 -21.32 -4.27 -1.47
C HIS A 281 -20.88 -3.63 -2.78
N HIS A 282 -20.23 -2.46 -2.72
CA HIS A 282 -19.69 -1.79 -3.90
C HIS A 282 -18.63 -2.63 -4.62
N ALA A 283 -17.72 -3.22 -3.87
CA ALA A 283 -16.69 -4.12 -4.38
C ALA A 283 -17.28 -5.37 -5.01
N SER A 284 -18.27 -5.97 -4.33
CA SER A 284 -19.01 -7.14 -4.81
C SER A 284 -19.72 -6.85 -6.13
N TRP A 285 -20.39 -5.71 -6.25
CA TRP A 285 -21.02 -5.30 -7.50
C TRP A 285 -20.01 -5.23 -8.66
N ALA A 286 -18.87 -4.56 -8.46
CA ALA A 286 -17.86 -4.39 -9.51
C ALA A 286 -17.23 -5.74 -9.93
N ALA A 287 -16.90 -6.59 -8.95
CA ALA A 287 -16.36 -7.92 -9.20
C ALA A 287 -17.35 -8.80 -9.98
N SER A 288 -18.63 -8.75 -9.63
CA SER A 288 -19.69 -9.46 -10.36
C SER A 288 -19.84 -8.99 -11.80
N ARG A 289 -19.56 -7.72 -12.11
CA ARG A 289 -19.51 -7.25 -13.51
C ARG A 289 -18.27 -7.76 -14.25
N ALA A 290 -17.13 -7.76 -13.57
CA ALA A 290 -15.89 -8.26 -14.14
C ALA A 290 -15.99 -9.73 -14.57
N VAL A 291 -16.76 -10.57 -13.86
CA VAL A 291 -16.88 -11.99 -14.25
C VAL A 291 -17.67 -12.23 -15.55
N MET A 292 -18.34 -11.21 -16.08
CA MET A 292 -19.07 -11.28 -17.35
C MET A 292 -18.15 -11.06 -18.57
N GLN A 293 -16.86 -10.77 -18.37
CA GLN A 293 -15.87 -10.57 -19.44
C GLN A 293 -15.53 -11.88 -20.18
N VAL A 294 -15.11 -11.77 -21.44
CA VAL A 294 -14.53 -12.91 -22.19
C VAL A 294 -13.01 -12.93 -22.07
N GLN A 295 -12.41 -14.11 -22.07
CA GLN A 295 -10.96 -14.31 -21.85
C GLN A 295 -10.09 -13.52 -22.84
N ALA A 296 -10.48 -13.46 -24.12
CA ALA A 296 -9.67 -12.85 -25.18
C ALA A 296 -9.45 -11.33 -25.04
N CYS A 297 -10.27 -10.63 -24.24
CA CYS A 297 -10.17 -9.18 -24.04
C CYS A 297 -10.00 -8.80 -22.56
N LYS A 298 -9.59 -9.76 -21.72
CA LYS A 298 -9.22 -9.44 -20.34
C LYS A 298 -7.92 -8.61 -20.33
N PRO A 299 -7.74 -7.70 -19.36
CA PRO A 299 -8.74 -7.23 -18.40
C PRO A 299 -9.57 -6.04 -18.93
N GLN A 300 -9.33 -5.54 -20.15
CA GLN A 300 -10.01 -4.33 -20.69
C GLN A 300 -11.54 -4.49 -20.67
N CYS A 301 -12.05 -5.67 -21.02
CA CYS A 301 -13.48 -5.95 -21.00
C CYS A 301 -14.09 -5.90 -19.60
N ALA A 302 -13.36 -6.26 -18.54
CA ALA A 302 -13.87 -6.10 -17.17
C ALA A 302 -14.20 -4.63 -16.87
N GLY A 303 -13.33 -3.70 -17.28
CA GLY A 303 -13.57 -2.27 -17.14
C GLY A 303 -14.82 -1.81 -17.88
N GLY A 304 -15.03 -2.28 -19.12
CA GLY A 304 -16.22 -1.96 -19.91
C GLY A 304 -17.54 -2.46 -19.30
N GLN A 305 -17.52 -3.53 -18.50
CA GLN A 305 -18.72 -4.01 -17.78
C GLN A 305 -19.07 -3.14 -16.54
N ILE A 306 -18.12 -2.33 -16.07
CA ILE A 306 -18.23 -1.46 -14.89
C ILE A 306 -18.56 -0.02 -15.32
N GLU A 307 -18.01 0.42 -16.45
CA GLU A 307 -18.11 1.79 -16.96
C GLU A 307 -19.58 2.23 -17.15
N GLY A 308 -19.83 3.52 -16.90
CA GLY A 308 -21.16 4.15 -17.07
C GLY A 308 -22.18 3.85 -15.95
N HIS A 309 -21.88 2.94 -15.03
CA HIS A 309 -22.80 2.55 -13.96
C HIS A 309 -22.39 3.04 -12.57
N VAL A 310 -21.14 3.47 -12.40
CA VAL A 310 -20.69 4.18 -11.20
C VAL A 310 -20.41 5.64 -11.55
N PRO A 311 -20.85 6.62 -10.74
CA PRO A 311 -20.49 8.01 -10.93
C PRO A 311 -18.97 8.19 -11.04
N THR A 312 -18.55 8.91 -12.09
CA THR A 312 -17.15 9.29 -12.29
C THR A 312 -16.66 10.19 -11.17
N TRP A 313 -15.38 10.09 -10.83
CA TRP A 313 -14.80 10.86 -9.72
C TRP A 313 -14.69 12.33 -10.09
N GLY A 314 -15.51 13.13 -9.44
CA GLY A 314 -15.57 14.56 -9.67
C GLY A 314 -14.60 15.36 -8.81
N PHE A 315 -14.58 16.66 -9.04
CA PHE A 315 -13.86 17.61 -8.18
C PHE A 315 -14.36 17.56 -6.72
N ALA A 316 -15.67 17.37 -6.50
CA ALA A 316 -16.25 17.32 -5.16
C ALA A 316 -15.72 16.14 -4.33
N ASP A 317 -15.48 14.99 -4.95
CA ASP A 317 -14.90 13.82 -4.28
C ASP A 317 -13.46 14.09 -3.86
N ARG A 318 -12.66 14.68 -4.76
CA ARG A 318 -11.28 15.09 -4.47
C ARG A 318 -11.21 16.14 -3.37
N ALA A 319 -12.09 17.12 -3.39
CA ALA A 319 -12.18 18.14 -2.35
C ALA A 319 -12.57 17.54 -0.98
N SER A 320 -13.55 16.63 -0.97
CA SER A 320 -13.98 15.93 0.24
C SER A 320 -12.86 15.05 0.81
N ALA A 321 -12.12 14.35 -0.05
CA ALA A 321 -10.96 13.56 0.35
C ALA A 321 -9.82 14.44 0.91
N ALA A 322 -9.57 15.60 0.30
CA ALA A 322 -8.59 16.57 0.80
C ALA A 322 -8.97 17.12 2.18
N LEU A 323 -10.24 17.50 2.39
CA LEU A 323 -10.73 17.97 3.69
C LEU A 323 -10.60 16.90 4.78
N ARG A 324 -10.91 15.63 4.47
CA ARG A 324 -10.68 14.51 5.40
C ARG A 324 -9.19 14.36 5.73
N GLY A 325 -8.30 14.50 4.75
CA GLY A 325 -6.84 14.48 4.93
C GLY A 325 -6.37 15.53 5.94
N ILE A 326 -6.85 16.77 5.79
CA ILE A 326 -6.55 17.89 6.70
C ILE A 326 -7.06 17.61 8.12
N GLY A 327 -8.28 17.08 8.26
CA GLY A 327 -8.87 16.73 9.56
C GLY A 327 -8.16 15.59 10.31
N HIS A 328 -7.41 14.74 9.60
CA HIS A 328 -6.56 13.72 10.23
C HIS A 328 -5.21 14.26 10.69
N LEU A 329 -4.71 15.33 10.08
CA LEU A 329 -3.46 15.99 10.50
C LEU A 329 -3.60 16.71 11.83
N THR A 330 -4.72 17.41 12.05
CA THR A 330 -4.96 18.07 13.35
C THR A 330 -4.97 17.05 14.49
N ARG A 331 -5.62 15.90 14.30
CA ARG A 331 -5.58 14.76 15.23
C ARG A 331 -4.21 14.10 15.33
N GLY A 332 -3.51 13.89 14.22
CA GLY A 332 -2.19 13.26 14.18
C GLY A 332 -1.09 14.09 14.83
N VAL A 333 -1.13 15.42 14.67
CA VAL A 333 -0.24 16.38 15.36
C VAL A 333 -0.53 16.40 16.86
N LEU A 334 -1.81 16.34 17.26
CA LEU A 334 -2.21 16.18 18.66
C LEU A 334 -1.70 14.87 19.27
N ASP A 335 -1.87 13.75 18.57
CA ASP A 335 -1.41 12.44 19.02
C ASP A 335 0.12 12.35 19.10
N LEU A 336 0.85 12.94 18.15
CA LEU A 336 2.32 13.00 18.20
C LEU A 336 2.80 13.92 19.32
N ALA A 337 2.20 15.09 19.50
CA ALA A 337 2.54 15.99 20.60
C ALA A 337 2.25 15.35 21.98
N LEU A 338 1.16 14.57 22.08
CA LEU A 338 0.85 13.79 23.26
C LEU A 338 1.84 12.65 23.47
N ARG A 339 2.24 11.92 22.42
CA ARG A 339 3.20 10.79 22.52
C ARG A 339 4.63 11.24 22.82
N ASP A 340 5.14 12.24 22.10
CA ASP A 340 6.48 12.79 22.32
C ASP A 340 6.52 13.55 23.65
N GLY A 341 5.41 14.21 24.03
CA GLY A 341 5.22 14.78 25.36
C GLY A 341 5.23 13.71 26.46
N LEU A 342 4.55 12.57 26.26
CA LEU A 342 4.57 11.45 27.20
C LEU A 342 5.96 10.79 27.27
N ALA A 343 6.64 10.61 26.14
CA ALA A 343 7.98 10.03 26.07
C ALA A 343 9.01 10.94 26.77
N ALA A 344 8.91 12.25 26.58
CA ALA A 344 9.71 13.24 27.30
C ALA A 344 9.41 13.23 28.80
N LEU A 345 8.14 13.11 29.21
CA LEU A 345 7.73 12.98 30.62
C LEU A 345 8.19 11.66 31.26
N LEU A 346 8.19 10.55 30.51
CA LEU A 346 8.69 9.25 30.95
C LEU A 346 10.21 9.24 31.08
N HIS A 347 10.94 9.89 30.16
CA HIS A 347 12.38 10.12 30.31
C HIS A 347 12.73 11.05 31.48
N MET A 348 11.93 12.09 31.74
CA MET A 348 12.11 12.93 32.93
C MET A 348 11.84 12.21 34.26
N ARG A 349 10.95 11.20 34.28
CA ARG A 349 10.69 10.35 35.45
C ARG A 349 11.74 9.25 35.67
N ALA A 350 12.55 8.92 34.67
CA ALA A 350 13.63 7.94 34.77
C ALA A 350 14.97 8.56 35.22
N LEU A 351 15.03 9.87 35.41
CA LEU A 351 16.22 10.54 35.95
C LEU A 351 16.28 10.38 37.47
N PRO A 352 17.43 9.97 38.05
CA PRO A 352 17.58 9.86 39.50
C PRO A 352 17.27 11.19 40.19
N PRO A 353 16.68 11.18 41.40
CA PRO A 353 16.49 12.40 42.18
C PRO A 353 17.84 13.12 42.36
N GLY A 354 17.90 14.39 41.96
CA GLY A 354 19.11 15.23 42.03
C GLY A 354 19.78 15.56 40.69
N THR A 355 19.28 15.05 39.55
CA THR A 355 19.87 15.34 38.22
C THR A 355 19.74 16.82 37.82
N TRP A 356 18.60 17.45 38.12
CA TRP A 356 18.38 18.88 37.87
C TRP A 356 19.25 19.79 38.76
N GLY A 357 19.55 19.38 39.99
CA GLY A 357 20.41 20.14 40.90
C GLY A 357 21.85 20.29 40.39
N ARG A 358 22.37 19.28 39.67
CA ARG A 358 23.72 19.34 39.07
C ARG A 358 23.76 20.18 37.80
N VAL A 359 22.71 20.12 36.97
CA VAL A 359 22.60 20.90 35.72
C VAL A 359 22.48 22.40 36.03
N PHE A 360 21.71 22.79 37.05
CA PHE A 360 21.62 24.18 37.47
C PHE A 360 22.88 24.67 38.21
N ALA A 361 23.58 23.81 38.97
CA ALA A 361 24.85 24.16 39.61
C ALA A 361 25.99 24.37 38.61
N GLN A 362 26.05 23.60 37.52
CA GLN A 362 27.02 23.82 36.44
C GLN A 362 26.74 25.09 35.63
N ALA A 363 25.47 25.48 35.45
CA ALA A 363 25.12 26.73 34.79
C ALA A 363 25.41 27.97 35.65
N ALA A 364 25.38 27.85 36.99
CA ALA A 364 25.65 28.95 37.91
C ALA A 364 27.14 29.12 38.29
N GLY A 365 27.97 28.07 38.13
CA GLY A 365 29.41 28.12 38.44
C GLY A 365 30.30 28.63 37.30
N ALA A 366 29.77 28.77 36.08
CA ALA A 366 30.56 29.17 34.89
C ALA A 366 30.67 30.69 34.68
N THR A 367 30.13 31.51 35.59
CA THR A 367 30.12 32.99 35.46
C THR A 367 31.04 33.73 36.43
N ALA A 368 31.92 33.03 37.16
CA ALA A 368 32.79 33.66 38.15
C ALA A 368 34.20 33.06 38.19
N GLU A 369 34.95 33.16 37.09
CA GLU A 369 36.43 33.21 37.13
C GLU A 369 36.97 33.61 35.74
N GLY A 370 37.29 34.89 35.59
CA GLY A 370 37.76 35.43 34.31
C GLY A 370 38.11 36.91 34.35
N ALA A 371 39.08 37.29 35.20
CA ALA A 371 39.95 38.48 35.13
C ALA A 371 40.84 38.44 36.40
N VAL A 372 42.18 38.41 36.39
CA VAL A 372 43.11 39.45 35.91
C VAL A 372 44.58 38.93 35.97
N ALA A 373 45.34 39.21 34.89
CA ALA A 373 46.77 39.58 34.74
C ALA A 373 47.99 38.61 34.94
N SER A 374 48.71 38.47 33.81
CA SER A 374 50.16 38.73 33.54
C SER A 374 51.32 38.04 34.31
N ALA A 375 52.04 37.13 33.61
CA ALA A 375 53.49 37.04 33.23
C ALA A 375 54.64 37.57 34.15
N PRO A 376 55.96 37.23 33.92
CA PRO A 376 56.65 36.04 33.35
C PRO A 376 57.94 35.57 34.14
N MET A 377 58.66 34.53 33.64
CA MET A 377 60.11 34.18 33.84
C MET A 377 60.63 33.89 35.28
N ALA A 378 61.62 33.04 35.59
CA ALA A 378 62.62 32.26 34.88
C ALA A 378 63.26 31.19 35.82
N ALA A 379 63.90 30.18 35.20
CA ALA A 379 65.11 29.43 35.59
C ALA A 379 65.23 28.71 36.95
N ALA A 380 65.51 27.40 36.87
CA ALA A 380 66.61 26.76 37.61
C ALA A 380 67.01 25.44 36.93
N GLU A 381 68.25 25.39 36.42
CA GLU A 381 69.00 24.17 36.13
C GLU A 381 69.26 23.37 37.43
N GLY A 382 69.50 22.06 37.32
CA GLY A 382 70.04 21.30 38.46
C GLY A 382 70.02 19.78 38.34
N ALA A 383 70.93 19.25 37.51
CA ALA A 383 71.75 18.03 37.66
C ALA A 383 71.26 16.78 38.42
N ALA A 384 71.52 15.63 37.78
CA ALA A 384 71.92 14.31 38.31
C ALA A 384 70.90 13.58 39.22
N SER A 385 70.57 12.30 39.00
CA SER A 385 71.34 11.16 38.47
C SER A 385 70.41 10.12 37.87
#